data_AF-A0A482YYM9-F1
#
_entry.id   AF-A0A482YYM9-F1
#
_cell.length_a   1.000
_cell.length_b   1.000
_cell.length_c   1.000
_cell.angle_alpha   90.00
_cell.angle_beta   90.00
_cell.angle_gamma   90.00
#
_symmetry.space_group_name_H-M   'P 1'
#
loop_
_entity.id
_entity.type
_entity.pdbx_description
1 polymer ?
#
loop_
_entity_poly.entity_id
_entity_poly.type
_entity_poly.pdbx_seq_one_letter_code
_entity_poly.pdbx_strand_id
1 'polypeptide(L)' 'MKKTLLAIPFALLLTACGTPSVDDLIEDPELLRKIMRECGLLMMQGEDYDTEECKNAKLVQKKMMNNLLGNFRQKL' A
#
# COMPACT_ATOMS: atom_id res chain seq x y z
N MET A 1 3.12 -37.44 33.59
CA MET A 1 2.68 -36.08 33.21
C MET A 1 3.69 -35.53 32.21
N LYS A 2 3.30 -35.29 30.95
CA LYS A 2 4.19 -34.74 29.92
C LYS A 2 3.52 -33.49 29.36
N LYS A 3 3.96 -32.32 29.85
CA LYS A 3 3.55 -31.00 29.37
C LYS A 3 4.48 -30.62 28.23
N THR A 4 4.18 -31.04 27.01
CA THR A 4 4.76 -30.45 25.82
C THR A 4 3.96 -29.18 25.53
N LEU A 5 4.50 -28.05 25.98
CA LEU A 5 4.07 -26.72 25.57
C LEU A 5 4.14 -26.64 24.04
N LEU A 6 2.97 -26.72 23.42
CA LEU A 6 2.72 -26.26 22.05
C LEU A 6 2.96 -24.74 22.04
N ALA A 7 4.22 -24.33 21.92
CA ALA A 7 4.57 -22.97 21.55
C ALA A 7 4.29 -22.83 20.06
N ILE A 8 3.01 -22.66 19.73
CA ILE A 8 2.58 -22.25 18.38
C ILE A 8 3.14 -20.83 18.20
N PRO A 9 3.96 -20.58 17.17
CA PRO A 9 4.44 -19.23 16.92
C PRO A 9 3.24 -18.37 16.50
N PHE A 10 2.80 -17.51 17.41
CA PHE A 10 1.81 -16.44 17.15
C PHE A 10 2.27 -15.44 16.06
N ALA A 11 3.44 -15.64 15.46
CA ALA A 11 4.04 -14.79 14.42
C ALA A 11 3.28 -14.80 13.08
N LEU A 12 2.32 -15.71 12.87
CA LEU A 12 1.50 -15.74 11.64
C LEU A 12 0.17 -14.97 11.77
N LEU A 13 -0.12 -14.34 12.91
CA LEU A 13 -1.40 -13.64 13.13
C LEU A 13 -1.35 -12.13 12.81
N LEU A 14 -0.23 -11.62 12.29
CA LEU A 14 -0.08 -10.19 11.95
C LEU A 14 -0.22 -9.86 10.46
N THR A 15 -0.62 -10.80 9.60
CA THR A 15 -1.02 -10.47 8.22
C THR A 15 -2.48 -9.99 8.14
N ALA A 16 -3.15 -9.81 9.29
CA ALA A 16 -4.48 -9.21 9.37
C ALA A 16 -4.42 -7.67 9.27
N CYS A 17 -3.95 -7.17 8.14
CA CYS A 17 -4.41 -5.91 7.59
C CYS A 17 -4.49 -6.18 6.09
N GLY A 18 -5.72 -6.39 5.58
CA GLY A 18 -5.91 -6.60 4.15
C GLY A 18 -5.27 -5.46 3.37
N THR A 19 -4.71 -5.78 2.22
CA THR A 19 -4.17 -4.79 1.28
C THR A 19 -5.22 -3.70 1.03
N PRO A 20 -4.96 -2.44 1.40
CA PRO A 20 -5.91 -1.35 1.19
C PRO A 20 -6.26 -1.24 -0.30
N SER A 21 -7.55 -1.08 -0.54
CA SER A 21 -8.09 -0.93 -1.89
C SER A 21 -7.79 0.47 -2.43
N VAL A 22 -8.01 0.66 -3.73
CA VAL A 22 -7.85 1.97 -4.38
C VAL A 22 -8.76 3.03 -3.76
N ASP A 23 -9.97 2.65 -3.33
CA ASP A 23 -10.94 3.58 -2.77
C ASP A 23 -10.56 3.98 -1.34
N ASP A 24 -10.08 3.03 -0.51
CA ASP A 24 -9.56 3.32 0.83
C ASP A 24 -8.41 4.35 0.77
N LEU A 25 -7.55 4.22 -0.23
CA LEU A 25 -6.39 5.11 -0.45
C LEU A 25 -6.77 6.49 -1.03
N ILE A 26 -7.94 6.62 -1.65
CA ILE A 26 -8.49 7.91 -2.06
C ILE A 26 -9.08 8.64 -0.85
N GLU A 27 -9.75 7.90 0.03
CA GLU A 27 -10.37 8.43 1.26
C GLU A 27 -9.33 8.80 2.33
N ASP A 28 -8.19 8.10 2.38
CA ASP A 28 -7.08 8.38 3.30
C ASP A 28 -5.76 8.75 2.56
N PRO A 29 -5.53 10.05 2.32
CA PRO A 29 -4.29 10.55 1.70
C PRO A 29 -3.04 10.33 2.56
N GLU A 30 -3.18 10.18 3.88
CA GLU A 30 -2.03 9.95 4.77
C GLU A 30 -1.54 8.52 4.64
N LEU A 31 -2.47 7.56 4.60
CA LEU A 31 -2.18 6.15 4.31
C LEU A 31 -1.54 5.99 2.93
N LEU A 32 -2.08 6.67 1.90
CA LEU A 32 -1.48 6.68 0.56
C LEU A 32 -0.02 7.17 0.58
N ARG A 33 0.28 8.26 1.29
CA ARG A 33 1.65 8.80 1.39
C ARG A 33 2.59 7.82 2.08
N LYS A 34 2.11 7.15 3.12
CA LYS A 34 2.89 6.14 3.84
C LYS A 34 3.26 4.98 2.92
N ILE A 35 2.28 4.40 2.23
CA ILE A 35 2.49 3.27 1.31
C ILE A 35 3.41 3.67 0.16
N MET A 36 3.20 4.83 -0.45
CA MET A 36 4.09 5.32 -1.52
C MET A 36 5.54 5.48 -1.05
N ARG A 37 5.77 5.93 0.18
CA ARG A 37 7.12 6.02 0.76
C ARG A 37 7.72 4.64 0.97
N GLU A 38 6.94 3.71 1.50
CA GLU A 38 7.36 2.32 1.73
C GLU A 38 7.72 1.63 0.42
N CYS A 39 6.86 1.71 -0.60
CA CYS A 39 7.14 1.21 -1.94
C CYS A 39 8.42 1.83 -2.55
N GLY A 40 8.66 3.13 -2.31
CA GLY A 40 9.89 3.79 -2.72
C GLY A 40 11.13 3.25 -2.00
N LEU A 41 11.02 2.97 -0.70
CA LEU A 41 12.09 2.36 0.08
C LEU A 41 12.40 0.94 -0.37
N LEU A 42 11.39 0.11 -0.62
CA LEU A 42 11.55 -1.26 -1.16
C LEU A 42 12.28 -1.22 -2.50
N MET A 43 11.84 -0.35 -3.42
CA MET A 43 12.50 -0.14 -4.70
C MET A 43 13.97 0.28 -4.56
N MET A 44 14.29 1.21 -3.66
CA MET A 44 15.67 1.65 -3.42
C MET A 44 16.54 0.55 -2.80
N GLN A 45 15.95 -0.32 -1.99
CA GLN A 45 16.64 -1.46 -1.38
C GLN A 45 16.80 -2.63 -2.34
N GLY A 46 16.19 -2.56 -3.53
CA GLY A 46 16.15 -3.67 -4.50
C GLY A 46 15.23 -4.81 -4.06
N GLU A 47 14.33 -4.54 -3.10
CA GLU A 47 13.31 -5.48 -2.65
C GLU A 47 12.10 -5.48 -3.60
N ASP A 48 11.29 -6.52 -3.51
CA ASP A 48 10.08 -6.63 -4.33
C ASP A 48 9.07 -5.56 -3.91
N TYR A 49 8.78 -4.66 -4.84
CA TYR A 49 7.77 -3.60 -4.70
C TYR A 49 6.58 -3.82 -5.64
N ASP A 50 6.50 -4.95 -6.35
CA ASP A 50 5.38 -5.30 -7.24
C ASP A 50 4.19 -5.89 -6.47
N THR A 51 3.98 -5.42 -5.24
CA THR A 51 2.87 -5.82 -4.38
C THR A 51 1.56 -5.16 -4.80
N GLU A 52 0.43 -5.76 -4.43
CA GLU A 52 -0.90 -5.17 -4.69
C GLU A 52 -1.06 -3.78 -4.04
N GLU A 53 -0.45 -3.57 -2.88
CA GLU A 53 -0.43 -2.28 -2.18
C GLU A 53 0.23 -1.18 -3.02
N CYS A 54 1.44 -1.46 -3.53
CA CYS A 54 2.18 -0.51 -4.35
C CYS A 54 1.49 -0.26 -5.70
N LYS A 55 0.86 -1.29 -6.27
CA LYS A 55 0.03 -1.18 -7.48
C LYS A 55 -1.17 -0.26 -7.23
N ASN A 56 -1.91 -0.48 -6.15
CA ASN A 56 -3.09 0.31 -5.80
C ASN A 56 -2.71 1.77 -5.52
N ALA A 57 -1.65 2.02 -4.75
CA ALA A 57 -1.15 3.36 -4.45
C ALA A 57 -0.74 4.12 -5.73
N LYS A 58 -0.05 3.44 -6.67
CA LYS A 58 0.33 4.02 -7.96
C LYS A 58 -0.88 4.34 -8.84
N LEU A 59 -1.92 3.51 -8.81
CA LEU A 59 -3.17 3.78 -9.53
C LEU A 59 -3.86 5.05 -9.01
N VAL A 60 -3.92 5.25 -7.69
CA VAL A 60 -4.47 6.47 -7.09
C VAL A 60 -3.65 7.70 -7.51
N GLN A 61 -2.31 7.62 -7.41
CA GLN A 61 -1.43 8.71 -7.84
C GLN A 61 -1.66 9.07 -9.32
N LYS A 62 -1.80 8.06 -10.19
CA LYS A 62 -2.08 8.27 -11.61
C LYS A 62 -3.45 8.91 -11.86
N LYS A 63 -4.49 8.48 -11.14
CA LYS A 63 -5.83 9.08 -11.22
C LYS A 63 -5.81 10.56 -10.81
N MET A 64 -5.15 10.89 -9.69
CA MET A 64 -5.00 12.28 -9.23
C MET A 64 -4.27 13.15 -10.26
N MET A 65 -3.17 12.65 -10.83
CA MET A 65 -2.41 13.38 -11.84
C MET A 65 -3.21 13.60 -13.13
N ASN A 66 -3.96 12.59 -13.58
CA ASN A 66 -4.82 12.71 -14.76
C ASN A 66 -5.94 13.75 -14.56
N ASN A 67 -6.54 13.79 -13.36
CA ASN A 67 -7.57 14.79 -13.03
C ASN A 67 -6.98 16.21 -13.02
N LEU A 68 -5.77 16.38 -12.47
CA LEU A 68 -5.05 17.67 -12.53
C LEU A 68 -4.77 18.09 -13.98
N LEU A 69 -4.21 17.20 -14.80
CA LEU A 69 -3.90 17.48 -16.21
C LEU A 69 -5.15 17.76 -17.05
N GLY A 70 -6.26 17.04 -16.80
CA GLY A 70 -7.55 17.28 -17.43
C GLY A 70 -8.10 18.67 -17.11
N ASN A 71 -8.03 19.07 -15.84
CA ASN A 71 -8.41 20.41 -15.40
C ASN A 71 -7.53 21.51 -16.01
N PHE A 72 -6.22 21.27 -16.18
CA PHE A 72 -5.32 22.21 -16.85
C PHE A 72 -5.66 22.36 -18.34
N ARG A 73 -6.03 21.29 -19.04
CA ARG A 73 -6.44 21.36 -20.47
C ARG A 73 -7.77 22.07 -20.71
N GLN A 74 -8.71 22.05 -19.77
CA GLN A 74 -9.98 22.77 -19.90
C GLN A 74 -9.87 24.29 -19.65
N LYS A 75 -8.74 24.75 -19.11
CA LYS A 75 -8.50 26.15 -18.74
C LYS A 75 -7.66 26.93 -19.75
N LEU A 76 -7.17 26.26 -20.81
CA LEU A 76 -6.46 26.84 -21.96
C LEU A 76 -7.43 26.96 -23.14
#